data_AF-A0A8T3NE76-F1
#
_entry.id   AF-A0A8T3NE76-F1
#
_cell.length_a   1.000
_cell.length_b   1.000
_cell.length_c   1.000
_cell.angle_alpha   90.00
_cell.angle_beta   90.00
_cell.angle_gamma   90.00
#
_symmetry.space_group_name_H-M   'P 1'
#
loop_
_entity.id
_entity.type
_entity.pdbx_description
1 polymer ?
#
loop_
_entity_poly.entity_id
_entity_poly.type
_entity_poly.pdbx_seq_one_letter_code
_entity_poly.pdbx_strand_id
1 'polypeptide(L)'
;AFLREFGVTYPNGPDPTGGILIEYGVTGIPETYFIDRDGQLLRRWVGPLTERQIAAFIEELLPPPAPPPRSLPLRRIAPGERADVTGPRDADGW
;
A
#
# COMPACT_ATOMS: atom_id res chain seq x y z
N ALA A 1 -30.26 -3.23 -3.39
CA ALA A 1 -30.75 -2.56 -2.17
C ALA A 1 -29.63 -2.54 -1.11
N PHE A 2 -29.18 -3.71 -0.65
CA PHE A 2 -28.16 -3.89 0.39
C PHE A 2 -26.87 -3.04 0.24
N LEU A 3 -26.14 -3.13 -0.88
CA LEU A 3 -24.87 -2.42 -1.03
C LEU A 3 -25.00 -0.88 -0.86
N ARG A 4 -26.13 -0.32 -1.30
CA ARG A 4 -26.42 1.12 -1.13
C ARG A 4 -26.79 1.46 0.31
N GLU A 5 -27.57 0.60 0.96
CA GLU A 5 -28.01 0.76 2.35
C GLU A 5 -26.83 0.82 3.31
N PHE A 6 -25.83 -0.03 3.11
CA PHE A 6 -24.63 -0.10 3.96
C PHE A 6 -23.44 0.70 3.42
N GLY A 7 -23.62 1.46 2.33
CA GLY A 7 -22.56 2.31 1.77
C GLY A 7 -21.31 1.53 1.34
N VAL A 8 -21.48 0.29 0.83
CA VAL A 8 -20.36 -0.53 0.37
C VAL A 8 -19.74 0.10 -0.88
N THR A 9 -18.50 0.57 -0.78
CA THR A 9 -17.75 1.23 -1.85
C THR A 9 -16.72 0.34 -2.54
N TYR A 10 -16.46 -0.85 -1.98
CA TYR A 10 -15.56 -1.84 -2.57
C TYR A 10 -16.31 -2.77 -3.55
N PRO A 11 -15.60 -3.40 -4.51
CA PRO A 11 -16.21 -4.34 -5.45
C PRO A 11 -16.95 -5.47 -4.75
N ASN A 12 -18.11 -5.84 -5.29
CA ASN A 12 -18.86 -7.00 -4.83
C ASN A 12 -19.11 -7.93 -6.03
N GLY A 13 -18.71 -9.19 -5.91
CA GLY A 13 -18.85 -10.20 -6.97
C GLY A 13 -20.03 -11.12 -6.69
N PRO A 14 -21.13 -11.04 -7.46
CA PRO A 14 -22.23 -11.99 -7.34
C PRO A 14 -21.78 -13.41 -7.72
N ASP A 15 -22.14 -14.40 -6.89
CA ASP A 15 -21.90 -15.81 -7.16
C ASP A 15 -23.24 -16.59 -7.23
N PRO A 16 -24.07 -16.37 -8.27
CA PRO A 16 -25.40 -16.95 -8.33
C PRO A 16 -25.40 -18.48 -8.48
N THR A 17 -24.32 -19.06 -8.99
CA THR A 17 -24.17 -20.51 -9.18
C THR A 17 -23.42 -21.19 -8.03
N GLY A 18 -22.81 -20.43 -7.12
CA GLY A 18 -21.95 -20.96 -6.06
C GLY A 18 -20.57 -21.45 -6.56
N GLY A 19 -20.18 -21.08 -7.79
CA GLY A 19 -18.94 -21.56 -8.41
C GLY A 19 -17.72 -21.04 -7.67
N ILE A 20 -17.75 -19.78 -7.24
CA ILE A 20 -16.64 -19.15 -6.51
C ILE A 20 -16.46 -19.82 -5.15
N LEU A 21 -17.56 -20.09 -4.43
CA LEU A 21 -17.51 -20.82 -3.15
C LEU A 21 -16.85 -22.20 -3.29
N ILE A 22 -17.18 -22.94 -4.36
CA ILE A 22 -16.60 -24.26 -4.64
C ILE A 22 -15.11 -24.15 -4.98
N GLU A 23 -14.74 -23.25 -5.89
CA GLU A 23 -13.34 -23.07 -6.32
C GLU A 23 -12.43 -22.65 -5.16
N TYR A 24 -12.93 -21.82 -4.23
CA TYR A 24 -12.20 -21.41 -3.03
C TYR A 24 -12.23 -22.45 -1.90
N GLY A 25 -12.98 -23.54 -2.05
CA GLY A 25 -13.11 -24.59 -1.04
C GLY A 25 -13.69 -24.07 0.27
N VAL A 26 -14.64 -23.13 0.21
CA VAL A 26 -15.26 -22.52 1.39
C VAL A 26 -15.94 -23.59 2.25
N THR A 27 -15.67 -23.56 3.55
CA THR A 27 -16.19 -24.56 4.51
C THR A 27 -17.15 -23.97 5.54
N GLY A 28 -17.22 -22.64 5.63
CA GLY A 28 -18.16 -21.94 6.50
C GLY A 28 -18.45 -20.54 5.98
N ILE A 29 -19.52 -19.91 6.47
CA ILE A 29 -19.88 -18.54 6.11
C ILE A 29 -20.12 -17.75 7.42
N PRO A 30 -19.57 -16.53 7.58
CA PRO A 30 -18.63 -15.87 6.66
C PRO A 30 -17.24 -16.53 6.68
N GLU A 31 -16.49 -16.32 5.62
CA GLU A 31 -15.10 -16.77 5.49
C GLU A 31 -14.29 -15.70 4.73
N THR A 32 -13.07 -15.42 5.19
CA THR A 32 -12.22 -14.33 4.69
C THR A 32 -10.83 -14.83 4.35
N TYR A 33 -10.31 -14.41 3.20
CA TYR A 33 -9.00 -14.75 2.67
C TYR A 33 -8.15 -13.49 2.56
N PHE A 34 -6.93 -13.52 3.07
CA PHE A 34 -5.96 -12.43 3.00
C PHE A 34 -4.84 -12.84 2.06
N ILE A 35 -4.74 -12.11 0.95
CA ILE A 35 -3.85 -12.41 -0.17
C ILE A 35 -2.85 -11.26 -0.30
N ASP A 36 -1.57 -11.57 -0.46
CA ASP A 36 -0.52 -10.57 -0.60
C ASP A 36 -0.43 -9.99 -2.03
N ARG A 37 0.56 -9.11 -2.24
CA ARG A 37 0.79 -8.43 -3.52
C ARG A 37 1.23 -9.36 -4.65
N ASP A 38 1.79 -10.52 -4.30
CA ASP A 38 2.25 -11.54 -5.25
C ASP A 38 1.17 -12.59 -5.52
N GLY A 39 -0.04 -12.37 -5.00
CA GLY A 39 -1.20 -13.26 -5.16
C GLY A 39 -1.15 -14.50 -4.27
N GLN A 40 -0.28 -14.52 -3.25
CA GLN A 40 -0.17 -15.66 -2.33
C GLN A 40 -1.18 -15.55 -1.19
N LEU A 41 -1.81 -16.66 -0.85
CA LEU A 41 -2.69 -16.75 0.32
C LEU A 41 -1.84 -16.76 1.59
N LEU A 42 -1.87 -15.67 2.35
CA LEU A 42 -1.18 -15.58 3.64
C LEU A 42 -2.05 -16.06 4.80
N ARG A 43 -3.37 -15.81 4.74
CA ARG A 43 -4.28 -16.22 5.80
C ARG A 43 -5.68 -16.53 5.30
N ARG A 44 -6.28 -17.53 5.95
CA ARG A 44 -7.69 -17.91 5.85
C ARG A 44 -8.33 -17.81 7.23
N TRP A 45 -9.53 -17.25 7.32
CA TRP A 45 -10.30 -17.12 8.56
C TRP A 45 -11.75 -17.55 8.36
N VAL A 46 -12.20 -18.53 9.14
CA VAL A 46 -13.59 -19.02 9.13
C VAL A 46 -14.34 -18.37 10.30
N GLY A 47 -15.47 -17.72 9.99
CA GLY A 47 -16.30 -17.03 10.96
C GLY A 47 -16.14 -15.50 10.93
N PRO A 48 -16.86 -14.79 11.82
CA PRO A 48 -16.86 -13.34 11.86
C PRO A 48 -15.48 -12.79 12.25
N LEU A 49 -15.17 -11.59 11.77
CA LEU A 49 -13.96 -10.84 12.11
C LEU A 49 -14.33 -9.54 12.80
N THR A 50 -13.53 -9.17 13.80
CA THR A 50 -13.54 -7.82 14.38
C THR A 50 -12.64 -6.89 13.57
N GLU A 51 -12.89 -5.59 13.65
CA GLU A 51 -12.05 -4.56 13.02
C GLU A 51 -10.58 -4.67 13.44
N ARG A 52 -10.33 -4.95 14.73
CA ARG A 52 -8.97 -5.15 15.26
C ARG A 52 -8.25 -6.34 14.61
N GLN A 53 -8.97 -7.44 14.36
CA GLN A 53 -8.38 -8.60 13.68
C GLN A 53 -8.08 -8.27 12.22
N ILE A 54 -9.00 -7.59 11.53
CA ILE A 54 -8.79 -7.17 10.14
C ILE A 54 -7.55 -6.28 10.04
N ALA A 55 -7.43 -5.26 10.89
CA ALA A 55 -6.27 -4.37 10.90
C ALA A 55 -4.97 -5.15 11.14
N ALA A 56 -4.93 -6.02 12.15
CA ALA A 56 -3.76 -6.84 12.43
C ALA A 56 -3.36 -7.73 11.25
N PHE A 57 -4.32 -8.36 10.58
CA PHE A 57 -4.05 -9.22 9.43
C PHE A 57 -3.64 -8.43 8.18
N ILE A 58 -4.10 -7.19 8.02
CA ILE A 58 -3.63 -6.31 6.95
C ILE A 58 -2.17 -5.89 7.20
N GLU A 59 -1.79 -5.59 8.43
CA GLU A 59 -0.39 -5.26 8.76
C GLU A 59 0.56 -6.43 8.43
N GLU A 60 0.11 -7.68 8.59
CA GLU A 60 0.88 -8.87 8.16
C GLU A 60 1.09 -8.93 6.63
N LEU A 61 0.23 -8.28 5.83
CA LEU A 61 0.35 -8.22 4.37
C LEU A 61 1.33 -7.12 3.89
N LEU A 62 1.68 -6.17 4.76
CA LEU A 62 2.51 -5.04 4.37
C LEU A 62 4.00 -5.43 4.36
N PRO A 63 4.78 -4.96 3.38
CA PRO A 63 6.22 -5.08 3.46
C PRO A 63 6.73 -4.35 4.72
N PRO A 64 7.87 -4.76 5.30
CA PRO A 64 8.46 -4.03 6.40
C PRO A 64 8.64 -2.55 6.02
N PRO A 65 8.47 -1.62 6.96
CA PRO A 65 8.60 -0.20 6.67
C PRO A 65 9.94 0.07 5.99
N ALA A 66 9.91 0.93 4.97
CA ALA A 66 11.14 1.32 4.28
C ALA A 66 12.15 1.83 5.33
N PRO A 67 13.43 1.44 5.22
CA PRO A 67 14.45 1.95 6.13
C PRO A 67 14.45 3.48 6.07
N PRO A 68 14.73 4.17 7.20
CA PRO A 68 14.80 5.62 7.20
C PRO A 68 15.80 6.09 6.13
N PRO A 69 15.54 7.24 5.47
CA PRO A 69 16.49 7.77 4.49
C PRO A 69 17.85 7.91 5.17
N ARG A 70 18.91 7.36 4.56
CA ARG A 70 20.27 7.59 5.04
C ARG A 70 20.50 9.10 5.02
N SER A 71 20.74 9.68 6.19
CA SER A 71 21.25 11.04 6.28
C SER A 71 22.57 11.08 5.51
N LEU A 72 22.56 11.70 4.32
CA LEU A 72 23.79 12.05 3.64
C LEU A 72 24.61 12.87 4.62
N PRO A 73 25.92 12.60 4.79
CA PRO A 73 26.75 13.45 5.62
C PRO A 73 26.60 14.87 5.08
N LEU A 74 26.21 15.82 5.95
CA LEU A 74 26.22 17.23 5.60
C LEU A 74 27.61 17.53 5.07
N ARG A 75 27.72 17.86 3.78
CA ARG A 75 28.97 18.37 3.23
C ARG A 75 29.31 19.60 4.06
N ARG A 76 30.34 19.49 4.90
CA ARG A 76 30.87 20.63 5.63
C ARG A 76 31.44 21.57 4.58
N ILE A 77 30.71 22.64 4.25
CA ILE A 77 31.28 23.73 3.48
C ILE A 77 32.37 24.32 4.37
N ALA A 78 33.62 24.23 3.93
CA ALA A 78 34.73 24.87 4.62
C ALA A 78 34.50 26.39 4.60
N PRO A 79 34.77 27.12 5.70
CA PRO A 79 34.67 28.58 5.68
C PRO A 79 35.73 29.14 4.71
N GLY A 80 35.30 29.72 3.59
CA GLY A 80 36.19 30.45 2.69
C GLY A 80 35.94 30.29 1.19
N GLU A 81 35.17 29.29 0.75
CA GLU A 81 34.90 29.12 -0.68
C GLU A 81 33.74 30.02 -1.10
N ARG A 82 34.08 31.25 -1.49
CA ARG A 82 33.16 32.09 -2.27
C ARG A 82 32.86 31.32 -3.55
N ALA A 83 31.59 31.14 -3.87
CA ALA A 83 31.19 30.74 -5.21
C ALA A 83 31.70 31.84 -6.17
N ASP A 84 32.70 31.51 -6.98
CA ASP A 84 33.13 32.36 -8.08
C ASP A 84 31.96 32.48 -9.07
N VAL A 85 31.22 33.57 -8.96
CA VAL A 85 30.29 34.02 -9.99
C VAL A 85 31.13 34.76 -11.04
N THR A 86 31.69 34.00 -11.96
CA THR A 86 32.24 34.48 -13.23
C THR A 86 31.55 33.75 -14.37
N GLY A 87 30.27 34.06 -14.56
CA GLY A 87 29.61 33.86 -15.85
C GLY A 87 29.93 35.04 -16.78
N PRO A 88 30.19 34.81 -18.08
CA PRO A 88 30.50 35.89 -19.02
C PRO A 88 29.31 36.86 -19.12
N ARG A 89 29.60 38.16 -18.98
CA ARG A 89 28.71 39.22 -19.42
C ARG A 89 28.84 39.32 -20.93
N ASP A 90 27.96 38.64 -21.64
CA ASP A 90 27.76 38.92 -23.06
C ASP A 90 26.97 40.24 -23.15
N ALA A 91 27.72 41.28 -23.48
CA ALA A 91 27.23 42.59 -23.81
C ALA A 91 27.18 42.68 -25.34
N ASP A 92 25.97 42.60 -25.89
CA ASP A 92 25.55 43.09 -27.20
C ASP A 92 24.05 43.39 -27.00
N GLY A 93 23.50 44.59 -27.18
CA GLY A 93 23.62 45.43 -28.37
C GLY A 93 22.37 45.19 -29.22
N TRP A 94 21.37 46.09 -29.07
CA TRP A 94 20.01 46.14 -29.64
C TRP A 94 18.88 45.54 -28.81
#